data_AF-A0A1Q4D900-F1
#
_entry.id   AF-A0A1Q4D900-F1
#
_cell.length_a   1.000
_cell.length_b   1.000
_cell.length_c   1.000
_cell.angle_alpha   90.00
_cell.angle_beta   90.00
_cell.angle_gamma   90.00
#
_symmetry.space_group_name_H-M   'P 1'
#
loop_
_entity.id
_entity.type
_entity.pdbx_description
1 polymer ?
#
loop_
_entity_poly.entity_id
_entity_poly.type
_entity_poly.pdbx_seq_one_letter_code
_entity_poly.pdbx_strand_id
1 'polypeptide(L)'
;MLATVTAEAAQAHVKWFCAYDVAGQPRGLENVLCADFELLVAAAMLFLLSGTFLEGTPVGVAMINGLNRITQVLRDNTELVMRAVAGFFFVSLWALGGIILTPELKTSSTWIPLLQLAIAAGMMSRVTLPLSGLGIVVLFGIAVWNYGVFHLADYPIFLSVALYFGLVGLRRDLFGVRPVDVIRYGAAITLMWASIEKWAYPEWSFPLFNEHSRLALGFDPEFYMRAAGVIEFALAFSLLWTPLVRRCAAIMLAGMFISACFEFGKIDVIGHSAIIAVLFAIIADDKVVTVERRAPWLLPPAFAASLAAYLMIYYASHALLFKTAIL
;
A
#
# COMPACT_ATOMS: atom_id res chain seq x y z
N MET A 1 -16.03 -23.86 -39.15
CA MET A 1 -16.48 -22.88 -38.14
C MET A 1 -15.46 -22.86 -37.03
N LEU A 2 -14.73 -21.75 -36.84
CA LEU A 2 -13.92 -21.60 -35.63
C LEU A 2 -14.86 -21.30 -34.47
N ALA A 3 -14.75 -22.05 -33.39
CA ALA A 3 -15.31 -21.64 -32.10
C ALA A 3 -14.45 -20.48 -31.58
N THR A 4 -14.99 -19.26 -31.61
CA THR A 4 -14.42 -18.13 -30.87
C THR A 4 -14.58 -18.44 -29.39
N VAL A 5 -13.48 -18.83 -28.74
CA VAL A 5 -13.41 -18.90 -27.29
C VAL A 5 -13.50 -17.46 -26.77
N THR A 6 -14.70 -17.06 -26.36
CA THR A 6 -14.92 -15.85 -25.58
C THR A 6 -14.20 -16.02 -24.24
N ALA A 7 -13.22 -15.16 -23.95
CA ALA A 7 -12.55 -15.16 -22.67
C ALA A 7 -13.53 -14.65 -21.59
N GLU A 8 -13.99 -15.55 -20.73
CA GLU A 8 -14.81 -15.21 -19.56
C GLU A 8 -13.92 -14.68 -18.41
N ALA A 9 -14.37 -13.59 -17.78
CA ALA A 9 -14.18 -13.07 -16.40
C ALA A 9 -12.91 -13.36 -15.54
N ALA A 10 -12.48 -12.35 -14.73
CA ALA A 10 -11.97 -12.42 -13.32
C ALA A 10 -10.79 -11.44 -12.96
N GLN A 11 -10.45 -11.10 -11.68
CA GLN A 11 -11.19 -10.65 -10.44
C GLN A 11 -10.23 -10.56 -9.19
N ALA A 12 -10.06 -9.41 -8.48
CA ALA A 12 -8.93 -9.13 -7.54
C ALA A 12 -8.85 -7.78 -6.70
N HIS A 13 -7.95 -6.77 -7.02
CA HIS A 13 -7.82 -5.41 -6.40
C HIS A 13 -7.71 -4.26 -7.45
N VAL A 14 -8.86 -3.65 -7.83
CA VAL A 14 -9.12 -2.80 -9.04
C VAL A 14 -8.36 -3.22 -10.30
N LYS A 15 -7.08 -2.85 -10.47
CA LYS A 15 -6.23 -3.20 -11.62
C LYS A 15 -6.20 -4.71 -11.88
N TRP A 16 -6.25 -5.54 -10.84
CA TRP A 16 -6.22 -7.01 -11.03
C TRP A 16 -7.62 -7.63 -11.34
N PHE A 17 -8.74 -6.87 -11.35
CA PHE A 17 -10.03 -7.31 -11.96
C PHE A 17 -10.30 -6.58 -13.27
N CYS A 18 -10.48 -5.26 -13.14
CA CYS A 18 -11.15 -4.45 -14.13
C CYS A 18 -10.12 -4.15 -15.20
N ALA A 19 -10.58 -3.97 -16.43
CA ALA A 19 -9.73 -3.37 -17.43
C ALA A 19 -9.29 -1.98 -16.94
N TYR A 20 -7.99 -1.74 -16.99
CA TYR A 20 -7.34 -0.48 -16.66
C TYR A 20 -6.41 -0.09 -17.79
N ASP A 21 -6.23 1.20 -18.02
CA ASP A 21 -5.29 1.72 -19.01
C ASP A 21 -4.41 2.78 -18.35
N VAL A 22 -3.20 2.38 -17.95
CA VAL A 22 -2.23 3.24 -17.27
C VAL A 22 -1.70 4.35 -18.18
N ALA A 23 -1.91 4.26 -19.50
CA ALA A 23 -1.53 5.31 -20.45
C ALA A 23 -2.73 6.21 -20.87
N GLY A 24 -3.94 5.90 -20.39
CA GLY A 24 -5.14 6.67 -20.66
C GLY A 24 -5.06 8.11 -20.15
N GLN A 25 -5.97 8.98 -20.56
CA GLN A 25 -6.01 10.35 -20.03
C GLN A 25 -6.60 10.33 -18.60
N PRO A 26 -5.85 10.74 -17.55
CA PRO A 26 -6.43 10.90 -16.22
C PRO A 26 -7.44 12.04 -16.22
N ARG A 27 -8.46 11.97 -15.35
CA ARG A 27 -9.36 13.10 -15.09
C ARG A 27 -8.54 14.33 -14.68
N GLY A 28 -8.79 15.47 -15.31
CA GLY A 28 -8.08 16.72 -15.00
C GLY A 28 -8.29 17.16 -13.55
N LEU A 29 -7.32 17.90 -13.01
CA LEU A 29 -7.30 18.25 -11.59
C LEU A 29 -8.52 19.12 -11.17
N GLU A 30 -9.10 19.89 -12.08
CA GLU A 30 -10.35 20.64 -11.89
C GLU A 30 -11.58 19.75 -11.64
N ASN A 31 -11.57 18.50 -12.11
CA ASN A 31 -12.61 17.50 -11.80
C ASN A 31 -12.34 16.76 -10.47
N VAL A 32 -11.10 16.74 -10.00
CA VAL A 32 -10.69 16.14 -8.72
C VAL A 32 -10.87 17.12 -7.56
N LEU A 33 -10.37 18.34 -7.72
CA LEU A 33 -10.32 19.41 -6.71
C LEU A 33 -11.65 20.17 -6.66
N CYS A 34 -12.71 19.47 -6.27
CA CYS A 34 -14.06 20.03 -6.09
C CYS A 34 -14.43 20.22 -4.61
N ALA A 35 -15.56 20.87 -4.34
CA ALA A 35 -16.01 21.17 -2.98
C ALA A 35 -16.15 19.92 -2.06
N ASP A 36 -16.58 18.79 -2.60
CA ASP A 36 -16.65 17.52 -1.86
C ASP A 36 -15.25 17.07 -1.42
N PHE A 37 -14.26 17.16 -2.32
CA PHE A 37 -12.88 16.79 -2.06
C PHE A 37 -12.27 17.69 -0.98
N GLU A 38 -12.47 19.00 -1.08
CA GLU A 38 -12.01 19.97 -0.08
C GLU A 38 -12.63 19.70 1.31
N LEU A 39 -13.93 19.40 1.37
CA LEU A 39 -14.63 19.06 2.61
C LEU A 39 -14.12 17.75 3.22
N LEU A 40 -13.92 16.71 2.39
CA LEU A 40 -13.36 15.43 2.81
C LEU A 40 -11.92 15.60 3.34
N VAL A 41 -11.09 16.39 2.66
CA VAL A 41 -9.71 16.69 3.10
C VAL A 41 -9.71 17.47 4.41
N ALA A 42 -10.57 18.49 4.55
CA ALA A 42 -10.71 19.25 5.80
C ALA A 42 -11.17 18.36 6.97
N ALA A 43 -12.13 17.45 6.73
CA ALA A 43 -12.57 16.48 7.72
C ALA A 43 -11.45 15.50 8.11
N ALA A 44 -10.73 14.94 7.14
CA ALA A 44 -9.59 14.08 7.39
C ALA A 44 -8.51 14.80 8.23
N MET A 45 -8.11 16.02 7.84
CA MET A 45 -7.16 16.84 8.59
C MET A 45 -7.63 17.13 10.02
N LEU A 46 -8.92 17.38 10.25
CA LEU A 46 -9.50 17.55 11.59
C LEU A 46 -9.36 16.29 12.45
N PHE A 47 -9.65 15.10 11.90
CA PHE A 47 -9.46 13.83 12.61
C PHE A 47 -7.99 13.56 12.94
N LEU A 48 -7.08 13.83 12.00
CA LEU A 48 -5.63 13.65 12.20
C LEU A 48 -5.06 14.62 13.26
N LEU A 49 -5.50 15.88 13.24
CA LEU A 49 -5.19 16.85 14.29
C LEU A 49 -5.72 16.37 15.64
N SER A 50 -6.97 15.96 15.71
CA SER A 50 -7.61 15.45 16.94
C SER A 50 -6.86 14.26 17.52
N GLY A 51 -6.46 13.28 16.69
CA GLY A 51 -5.64 12.15 17.11
C GLY A 51 -4.25 12.55 17.61
N THR A 52 -3.63 13.56 17.00
CA THR A 52 -2.32 14.09 17.43
C THR A 52 -2.41 14.83 18.77
N PHE A 53 -3.46 15.63 18.98
CA PHE A 53 -3.72 16.27 20.28
C PHE A 53 -4.06 15.24 21.37
N LEU A 54 -4.88 14.22 21.03
CA LEU A 54 -5.25 13.14 21.95
C LEU A 54 -4.02 12.37 22.45
N GLU A 55 -3.02 12.12 21.59
CA GLU A 55 -1.77 11.45 21.98
C GLU A 55 -1.03 12.16 23.12
N GLY A 56 -1.11 13.50 23.18
CA GLY A 56 -0.50 14.31 24.24
C GLY A 56 -1.22 14.25 25.60
N THR A 57 -2.38 13.58 25.68
CA THR A 57 -3.21 13.49 26.90
C THR A 57 -2.95 12.20 27.70
N PRO A 58 -3.38 12.11 28.97
CA PRO A 58 -3.38 10.85 29.72
C PRO A 58 -4.13 9.71 29.02
N VAL A 59 -5.16 10.01 28.23
CA VAL A 59 -5.89 9.03 27.42
C VAL A 59 -5.00 8.47 26.32
N GLY A 60 -4.28 9.33 25.60
CA GLY A 60 -3.30 8.92 24.57
C GLY A 60 -2.18 8.03 25.14
N VAL A 61 -1.66 8.37 26.33
CA VAL A 61 -0.68 7.53 27.04
C VAL A 61 -1.28 6.17 27.42
N ALA A 62 -2.50 6.13 27.94
CA ALA A 62 -3.19 4.88 28.26
C ALA A 62 -3.44 4.01 27.01
N MET A 63 -3.82 4.61 25.89
CA MET A 63 -3.99 3.92 24.61
C MET A 63 -2.67 3.33 24.10
N ILE A 64 -1.58 4.09 24.10
CA ILE A 64 -0.25 3.59 23.70
C ILE A 64 0.18 2.41 24.60
N ASN A 65 -0.02 2.51 25.91
CA ASN A 65 0.31 1.43 26.85
C ASN A 65 -0.55 0.17 26.62
N GLY A 66 -1.85 0.35 26.36
CA GLY A 66 -2.76 -0.74 25.99
C GLY A 66 -2.32 -1.43 24.69
N LEU A 67 -2.06 -0.65 23.64
CA LEU A 67 -1.53 -1.15 22.38
C LEU A 67 -0.18 -1.87 22.56
N ASN A 68 0.73 -1.32 23.37
CA ASN A 68 2.03 -1.96 23.64
C ASN A 68 1.90 -3.35 24.27
N ARG A 69 0.95 -3.52 25.20
CA ARG A 69 0.64 -4.79 25.85
C ARG A 69 -0.03 -5.77 24.90
N ILE A 70 -1.05 -5.34 24.15
CA ILE A 70 -1.80 -6.19 23.22
C ILE A 70 -0.90 -6.71 22.08
N THR A 71 0.01 -5.87 21.57
CA THR A 71 0.88 -6.22 20.43
C THR A 71 2.23 -6.80 20.83
N GLN A 72 2.48 -7.11 22.11
CA GLN A 72 3.80 -7.57 22.58
C GLN A 72 4.26 -8.84 21.84
N VAL A 73 3.41 -9.87 21.74
CA VAL A 73 3.76 -11.12 21.05
C VAL A 73 4.09 -10.87 19.57
N LEU A 74 3.34 -9.96 18.93
CA LEU A 74 3.57 -9.59 17.52
C LEU A 74 4.88 -8.81 17.34
N ARG A 75 5.19 -7.88 18.25
CA ARG A 75 6.46 -7.13 18.30
C ARG A 75 7.64 -8.10 18.36
N ASP A 76 7.64 -8.98 19.36
CA ASP A 76 8.73 -9.91 19.63
C ASP A 76 8.95 -10.90 18.46
N ASN A 77 7.90 -11.14 17.67
CA ASN A 77 7.92 -12.03 16.49
C ASN A 77 7.86 -11.29 15.14
N THR A 78 8.10 -9.97 15.08
CA THR A 78 7.92 -9.18 13.85
C THR A 78 8.70 -9.74 12.66
N GLU A 79 9.98 -10.12 12.86
CA GLU A 79 10.78 -10.76 11.82
C GLU A 79 10.17 -12.09 11.34
N LEU A 80 9.70 -12.92 12.28
CA LEU A 80 9.12 -14.22 11.96
C LEU A 80 7.84 -14.06 11.15
N VAL A 81 6.97 -13.12 11.53
CA VAL A 81 5.74 -12.80 10.79
C VAL A 81 6.06 -12.28 9.38
N MET A 82 6.98 -11.32 9.25
CA MET A 82 7.39 -10.80 7.93
C MET A 82 7.94 -11.91 7.03
N ARG A 83 8.79 -12.79 7.56
CA ARG A 83 9.36 -13.92 6.81
C ARG A 83 8.33 -14.99 6.45
N ALA A 84 7.44 -15.33 7.39
CA ALA A 84 6.39 -16.33 7.18
C ALA A 84 5.38 -15.88 6.12
N VAL A 85 4.92 -14.62 6.20
CA VAL A 85 3.95 -14.09 5.24
C VAL A 85 4.58 -13.84 3.87
N ALA A 86 5.83 -13.36 3.80
CA ALA A 86 6.54 -13.28 2.52
C ALA A 86 6.83 -14.67 1.92
N GLY A 87 7.12 -15.67 2.75
CA GLY A 87 7.24 -17.06 2.30
C GLY A 87 5.94 -17.59 1.71
N PHE A 88 4.81 -17.42 2.41
CA PHE A 88 3.46 -17.73 1.92
C PHE A 88 3.16 -17.02 0.59
N PHE A 89 3.43 -15.71 0.51
CA PHE A 89 3.24 -14.89 -0.67
C PHE A 89 3.98 -15.45 -1.89
N PHE A 90 5.31 -15.63 -1.78
CA PHE A 90 6.11 -16.10 -2.91
C PHE A 90 5.85 -17.57 -3.28
N VAL A 91 5.50 -18.44 -2.32
CA VAL A 91 4.97 -19.79 -2.64
C VAL A 91 3.65 -19.70 -3.41
N SER A 92 2.75 -18.79 -3.03
CA SER A 92 1.46 -18.62 -3.71
C SER A 92 1.62 -18.09 -5.13
N LEU A 93 2.54 -17.15 -5.37
CA LEU A 93 2.88 -16.66 -6.72
C LEU A 93 3.51 -17.78 -7.59
N TRP A 94 4.38 -18.60 -7.01
CA TRP A 94 4.92 -19.79 -7.70
C TRP A 94 3.81 -20.79 -8.05
N ALA A 95 2.88 -21.06 -7.12
CA ALA A 95 1.80 -22.03 -7.30
C ALA A 95 0.71 -21.57 -8.28
N LEU A 96 0.42 -20.27 -8.36
CA LEU A 96 -0.45 -19.70 -9.40
C LEU A 96 0.22 -19.75 -10.77
N GLY A 97 1.53 -19.44 -10.82
CA GLY A 97 2.29 -19.38 -12.07
C GLY A 97 1.92 -18.17 -12.95
N GLY A 98 2.76 -17.89 -13.95
CA GLY A 98 2.50 -16.83 -14.94
C GLY A 98 2.37 -15.41 -14.40
N ILE A 99 2.83 -15.15 -13.17
CA ILE A 99 2.69 -13.88 -12.43
C ILE A 99 4.06 -13.46 -11.87
N ILE A 100 4.32 -12.15 -11.82
CA ILE A 100 5.50 -11.51 -11.22
C ILE A 100 5.09 -10.49 -10.16
N LEU A 101 5.44 -10.72 -8.88
CA LEU A 101 5.08 -9.87 -7.72
C LEU A 101 3.56 -9.77 -7.43
N THR A 102 2.74 -9.24 -8.34
CA THR A 102 1.32 -8.94 -8.07
C THR A 102 0.40 -9.56 -9.14
N PRO A 103 -0.84 -9.98 -8.78
CA PRO A 103 -1.65 -10.88 -9.62
C PRO A 103 -1.96 -10.42 -11.06
N GLU A 104 -1.99 -9.12 -11.32
CA GLU A 104 -2.12 -8.46 -12.63
C GLU A 104 -0.86 -8.52 -13.49
N LEU A 105 0.33 -8.47 -12.88
CA LEU A 105 1.59 -8.44 -13.62
C LEU A 105 1.89 -9.86 -14.10
N LYS A 106 1.52 -10.13 -15.35
CA LYS A 106 1.70 -11.44 -16.00
C LYS A 106 3.13 -11.64 -16.50
N THR A 107 3.49 -12.90 -16.72
CA THR A 107 4.72 -13.26 -17.43
C THR A 107 4.60 -14.63 -18.10
N SER A 108 5.22 -14.77 -19.28
CA SER A 108 5.43 -16.06 -19.94
C SER A 108 6.75 -16.72 -19.55
N SER A 109 7.57 -16.08 -18.70
CA SER A 109 8.89 -16.59 -18.31
C SER A 109 8.79 -17.79 -17.37
N THR A 110 9.38 -18.91 -17.78
CA THR A 110 9.40 -20.17 -17.01
C THR A 110 10.34 -20.13 -15.80
N TRP A 111 11.32 -19.21 -15.76
CA TRP A 111 12.27 -19.13 -14.66
C TRP A 111 11.81 -18.21 -13.51
N ILE A 112 10.87 -17.28 -13.76
CA ILE A 112 10.35 -16.37 -12.73
C ILE A 112 9.67 -17.12 -11.57
N PRO A 113 8.81 -18.14 -11.81
CA PRO A 113 8.28 -18.98 -10.74
C PRO A 113 9.39 -19.64 -9.90
N LEU A 114 10.49 -20.08 -10.51
CA LEU A 114 11.61 -20.68 -9.79
C LEU A 114 12.35 -19.66 -8.91
N LEU A 115 12.51 -18.41 -9.38
CA LEU A 115 13.06 -17.33 -8.54
C LEU A 115 12.10 -17.01 -7.37
N GLN A 116 10.79 -16.97 -7.59
CA GLN A 116 9.81 -16.75 -6.52
C GLN A 116 9.89 -17.87 -5.46
N LEU A 117 9.97 -19.14 -5.89
CA LEU A 117 10.18 -20.27 -4.98
C LEU A 117 11.52 -20.18 -4.23
N ALA A 118 12.59 -19.75 -4.89
CA ALA A 118 13.91 -19.56 -4.25
C ALA A 118 13.90 -18.42 -3.22
N ILE A 119 13.20 -17.30 -3.50
CA ILE A 119 12.98 -16.21 -2.54
C ILE A 119 12.24 -16.72 -1.31
N ALA A 120 11.19 -17.53 -1.51
CA ALA A 120 10.41 -18.14 -0.42
C ALA A 120 11.25 -19.10 0.44
N ALA A 121 12.02 -20.00 -0.19
CA ALA A 121 12.95 -20.89 0.51
C ALA A 121 14.00 -20.09 1.31
N GLY A 122 14.48 -18.97 0.75
CA GLY A 122 15.39 -18.05 1.45
C GLY A 122 14.77 -17.35 2.68
N MET A 123 13.44 -17.35 2.86
CA MET A 123 12.80 -16.87 4.09
C MET A 123 13.01 -17.83 5.28
N MET A 124 13.41 -19.08 5.04
CA MET A 124 13.62 -20.09 6.10
C MET A 124 14.84 -19.80 6.99
N SER A 125 15.84 -19.05 6.50
CA SER A 125 17.03 -18.68 7.27
C SER A 125 17.27 -17.17 7.26
N ARG A 126 17.75 -16.60 8.38
CA ARG A 126 18.13 -15.18 8.43
C ARG A 126 19.32 -14.88 7.49
N VAL A 127 20.21 -15.84 7.29
CA VAL A 127 21.43 -15.71 6.46
C VAL A 127 21.10 -15.49 4.98
N THR A 128 20.00 -16.08 4.50
CA THR A 128 19.57 -16.01 3.10
C THR A 128 18.68 -14.79 2.79
N LEU A 129 18.20 -14.05 3.80
CA LEU A 129 17.34 -12.87 3.60
C LEU A 129 17.93 -11.79 2.67
N PRO A 130 19.25 -11.49 2.66
CA PRO A 130 19.80 -10.52 1.71
C PRO A 130 19.72 -11.01 0.25
N LEU A 131 19.82 -12.33 0.02
CA LEU A 131 19.64 -12.93 -1.30
C LEU A 131 18.17 -12.94 -1.71
N SER A 132 17.25 -13.25 -0.78
CA SER A 132 15.80 -13.11 -1.01
C SER A 132 15.43 -11.66 -1.35
N GLY A 133 15.94 -10.68 -0.60
CA GLY A 133 15.74 -9.26 -0.86
C GLY A 133 16.26 -8.85 -2.25
N LEU A 134 17.48 -9.27 -2.62
CA LEU A 134 18.01 -9.06 -3.97
C LEU A 134 17.11 -9.68 -5.05
N GLY A 135 16.57 -10.88 -4.82
CA GLY A 135 15.60 -11.53 -5.70
C GLY A 135 14.34 -10.69 -5.91
N ILE A 136 13.80 -10.08 -4.85
CA ILE A 136 12.64 -9.17 -4.94
C ILE A 136 12.99 -7.93 -5.78
N VAL A 137 14.18 -7.34 -5.61
CA VAL A 137 14.65 -6.21 -6.43
C VAL A 137 14.79 -6.61 -7.90
N VAL A 138 15.28 -7.82 -8.20
CA VAL A 138 15.37 -8.34 -9.58
C VAL A 138 13.98 -8.52 -10.19
N LEU A 139 13.02 -9.09 -9.46
CA LEU A 139 11.64 -9.19 -9.93
C LEU A 139 11.02 -7.80 -10.17
N PHE A 140 11.26 -6.84 -9.28
CA PHE A 140 10.77 -5.47 -9.44
C PHE A 140 11.38 -4.78 -10.67
N GLY A 141 12.68 -4.93 -10.90
CA GLY A 141 13.35 -4.39 -12.09
C GLY A 141 12.82 -4.98 -13.40
N ILE A 142 12.49 -6.28 -13.40
CA ILE A 142 11.85 -6.95 -14.56
C ILE A 142 10.42 -6.47 -14.75
N ALA A 143 9.67 -6.24 -13.67
CA ALA A 143 8.34 -5.66 -13.74
C ALA A 143 8.40 -4.25 -14.35
N VAL A 144 9.29 -3.38 -13.85
CA VAL A 144 9.53 -2.03 -14.42
C VAL A 144 9.91 -2.10 -15.90
N TRP A 145 10.74 -3.07 -16.31
CA TRP A 145 11.13 -3.25 -17.72
C TRP A 145 9.96 -3.66 -18.61
N ASN A 146 9.09 -4.56 -18.14
CA ASN A 146 7.96 -5.08 -18.93
C ASN A 146 6.74 -4.16 -18.93
N TYR A 147 6.52 -3.40 -17.85
CA TYR A 147 5.28 -2.66 -17.59
C TYR A 147 5.46 -1.14 -17.49
N GLY A 148 6.70 -0.66 -17.44
CA GLY A 148 7.04 0.76 -17.31
C GLY A 148 7.09 1.25 -15.86
N VAL A 149 7.89 2.29 -15.62
CA VAL A 149 8.13 2.84 -14.28
C VAL A 149 6.88 3.43 -13.63
N PHE A 150 5.97 4.02 -14.43
CA PHE A 150 4.74 4.62 -13.91
C PHE A 150 3.76 3.56 -13.38
N HIS A 151 3.63 2.42 -14.07
CA HIS A 151 2.79 1.32 -13.60
C HIS A 151 3.36 0.62 -12.36
N LEU A 152 4.65 0.79 -12.04
CA LEU A 152 5.28 0.25 -10.84
C LEU A 152 5.41 1.28 -9.70
N ALA A 153 4.88 2.49 -9.86
CA ALA A 153 5.03 3.59 -8.90
C ALA A 153 4.08 3.50 -7.69
N ASP A 154 3.01 2.70 -7.79
CA ASP A 154 2.18 2.21 -6.68
C ASP A 154 2.86 1.09 -5.87
N TYR A 155 3.81 0.36 -6.44
CA TYR A 155 4.46 -0.80 -5.83
C TYR A 155 5.80 -0.63 -5.05
N PRO A 156 6.31 0.57 -4.65
CA PRO A 156 7.53 0.71 -3.83
C PRO A 156 7.59 -0.11 -2.54
N ILE A 157 6.46 -0.61 -2.02
CA ILE A 157 6.43 -1.53 -0.88
C ILE A 157 7.26 -2.80 -1.11
N PHE A 158 7.37 -3.34 -2.33
CA PHE A 158 8.23 -4.51 -2.55
C PHE A 158 9.72 -4.17 -2.39
N LEU A 159 10.13 -2.97 -2.82
CA LEU A 159 11.50 -2.49 -2.61
C LEU A 159 11.79 -2.22 -1.13
N SER A 160 10.82 -1.71 -0.37
CA SER A 160 10.99 -1.51 1.07
C SER A 160 11.04 -2.82 1.86
N VAL A 161 10.24 -3.83 1.47
CA VAL A 161 10.28 -5.20 2.00
C VAL A 161 11.59 -5.90 1.64
N ALA A 162 12.07 -5.74 0.41
CA ALA A 162 13.37 -6.25 -0.02
C ALA A 162 14.52 -5.67 0.83
N LEU A 163 14.51 -4.36 1.04
CA LEU A 163 15.49 -3.66 1.86
C LEU A 163 15.38 -4.05 3.34
N TYR A 164 14.18 -4.24 3.87
CA TYR A 164 13.96 -4.79 5.22
C TYR A 164 14.64 -6.16 5.38
N PHE A 165 14.44 -7.09 4.44
CA PHE A 165 15.09 -8.40 4.50
C PHE A 165 16.62 -8.32 4.37
N GLY A 166 17.13 -7.42 3.52
CA GLY A 166 18.56 -7.11 3.44
C GLY A 166 19.13 -6.63 4.77
N LEU A 167 18.51 -5.61 5.38
CA LEU A 167 18.96 -5.02 6.64
C LEU A 167 18.87 -5.98 7.82
N VAL A 168 17.76 -6.74 7.95
CA VAL A 168 17.57 -7.76 9.00
C VAL A 168 18.56 -8.91 8.84
N GLY A 169 18.78 -9.37 7.61
CA GLY A 169 19.75 -10.43 7.28
C GLY A 169 21.19 -10.02 7.62
N LEU A 170 21.60 -8.82 7.20
CA LEU A 170 22.92 -8.25 7.45
C LEU A 170 23.12 -7.71 8.88
N ARG A 171 22.04 -7.65 9.69
CA ARG A 171 22.00 -7.03 11.03
C ARG A 171 22.49 -5.58 11.02
N ARG A 172 21.95 -4.77 10.10
CA ARG A 172 22.27 -3.35 9.92
C ARG A 172 21.00 -2.48 10.04
N ASP A 173 21.20 -1.19 10.30
CA ASP A 173 20.24 -0.15 9.96
C ASP A 173 20.63 0.53 8.64
N LEU A 174 19.76 1.39 8.12
CA LEU A 174 20.04 2.25 6.98
C LEU A 174 20.34 3.67 7.49
N PHE A 175 21.59 3.95 7.82
CA PHE A 175 22.04 5.27 8.28
C PHE A 175 21.21 5.80 9.48
N GLY A 176 20.94 4.93 10.46
CA GLY A 176 20.08 5.20 11.62
C GLY A 176 18.58 4.96 11.41
N VAL A 177 18.14 4.62 10.19
CA VAL A 177 16.75 4.20 9.91
C VAL A 177 16.61 2.70 10.18
N ARG A 178 15.79 2.34 11.18
CA ARG A 178 15.51 0.93 11.53
C ARG A 178 14.82 0.20 10.38
N PRO A 179 14.96 -1.13 10.22
CA PRO A 179 14.26 -1.88 9.18
C PRO A 179 12.74 -1.68 9.18
N VAL A 180 12.09 -1.66 10.36
CA VAL A 180 10.63 -1.42 10.46
C VAL A 180 10.24 -0.01 10.00
N ASP A 181 11.12 0.98 10.18
CA ASP A 181 10.87 2.34 9.66
C ASP A 181 10.93 2.37 8.11
N VAL A 182 11.78 1.54 7.48
CA VAL A 182 11.86 1.42 6.01
C VAL A 182 10.57 0.90 5.40
N ILE A 183 10.03 -0.23 5.89
CA ILE A 183 8.76 -0.78 5.37
C ILE A 183 7.58 0.16 5.64
N ARG A 184 7.59 0.87 6.78
CA ARG A 184 6.60 1.90 7.10
C ARG A 184 6.61 3.05 6.10
N TYR A 185 7.78 3.51 5.68
CA TYR A 185 7.91 4.54 4.64
C TYR A 185 7.45 4.02 3.27
N GLY A 186 7.85 2.80 2.88
CA GLY A 186 7.41 2.21 1.62
C GLY A 186 5.89 2.01 1.53
N ALA A 187 5.25 1.55 2.61
CA ALA A 187 3.79 1.42 2.67
C ALA A 187 3.07 2.77 2.59
N ALA A 188 3.58 3.80 3.28
CA ALA A 188 3.02 5.15 3.19
C ALA A 188 3.09 5.70 1.75
N ILE A 189 4.24 5.52 1.08
CA ILE A 189 4.44 5.98 -0.31
C ILE A 189 3.49 5.25 -1.28
N THR A 190 3.46 3.92 -1.19
CA THR A 190 2.61 3.02 -1.98
C THR A 190 1.13 3.42 -1.88
N LEU A 191 0.62 3.59 -0.66
CA LEU A 191 -0.80 3.88 -0.43
C LEU A 191 -1.18 5.34 -0.75
N MET A 192 -0.27 6.31 -0.53
CA MET A 192 -0.52 7.68 -1.00
C MET A 192 -0.59 7.75 -2.52
N TRP A 193 0.23 6.99 -3.25
CA TRP A 193 0.12 6.88 -4.71
C TRP A 193 -1.19 6.21 -5.14
N ALA A 194 -1.51 5.04 -4.57
CA ALA A 194 -2.75 4.30 -4.86
C ALA A 194 -4.03 5.08 -4.52
N SER A 195 -3.93 6.14 -3.71
CA SER A 195 -5.01 7.09 -3.45
C SER A 195 -5.19 8.12 -4.59
N ILE A 196 -4.10 8.57 -5.22
CA ILE A 196 -4.19 9.48 -6.39
C ILE A 196 -4.89 8.77 -7.55
N GLU A 197 -4.58 7.49 -7.78
CA GLU A 197 -5.20 6.68 -8.84
C GLU A 197 -6.73 6.61 -8.70
N LYS A 198 -7.27 6.61 -7.47
CA LYS A 198 -8.72 6.60 -7.20
C LYS A 198 -9.41 7.90 -7.61
N TRP A 199 -8.67 9.00 -7.76
CA TRP A 199 -9.19 10.29 -8.23
C TRP A 199 -8.90 10.53 -9.71
N ALA A 200 -7.74 10.09 -10.19
CA ALA A 200 -7.35 10.16 -11.59
C ALA A 200 -8.21 9.23 -12.48
N TYR A 201 -8.56 8.05 -11.96
CA TYR A 201 -9.29 7.00 -12.68
C TYR A 201 -10.35 6.28 -11.81
N PRO A 202 -11.32 6.99 -11.20
CA PRO A 202 -12.37 6.36 -10.39
C PRO A 202 -13.18 5.32 -11.19
N GLU A 203 -13.33 5.52 -12.50
CA GLU A 203 -14.05 4.61 -13.39
C GLU A 203 -13.46 3.21 -13.52
N TRP A 204 -12.17 3.01 -13.22
CA TRP A 204 -11.59 1.65 -13.14
C TRP A 204 -12.30 0.79 -12.08
N SER A 205 -12.89 1.40 -11.05
CA SER A 205 -13.63 0.69 -9.99
C SER A 205 -15.12 0.56 -10.26
N PHE A 206 -15.69 1.28 -11.23
CA PHE A 206 -17.14 1.29 -11.47
C PHE A 206 -17.74 -0.10 -11.82
N PRO A 207 -17.06 -0.99 -12.57
CA PRO A 207 -17.55 -2.36 -12.76
C PRO A 207 -17.72 -3.13 -11.45
N LEU A 208 -16.85 -2.89 -10.45
CA LEU A 208 -16.95 -3.54 -9.13
C LEU A 208 -18.20 -3.12 -8.38
N PHE A 209 -18.64 -1.87 -8.48
CA PHE A 209 -19.88 -1.43 -7.84
C PHE A 209 -21.13 -1.98 -8.54
N ASN A 210 -21.04 -2.36 -9.82
CA ASN A 210 -22.12 -3.04 -10.52
C ASN A 210 -22.24 -4.51 -10.10
N GLU A 211 -21.12 -5.22 -9.93
CA GLU A 211 -21.08 -6.62 -9.50
C GLU A 211 -21.28 -6.78 -7.97
N HIS A 212 -20.73 -5.85 -7.18
CA HIS A 212 -20.68 -5.88 -5.71
C HIS A 212 -21.18 -4.56 -5.11
N SER A 213 -22.41 -4.16 -5.43
CA SER A 213 -23.01 -2.87 -5.04
C SER A 213 -22.96 -2.53 -3.54
N ARG A 214 -22.89 -3.54 -2.67
CA ARG A 214 -22.68 -3.39 -1.22
C ARG A 214 -21.37 -2.66 -0.85
N LEU A 215 -20.35 -2.71 -1.70
CA LEU A 215 -19.05 -2.05 -1.46
C LEU A 215 -19.16 -0.53 -1.39
N ALA A 216 -20.08 0.07 -2.16
CA ALA A 216 -20.32 1.51 -2.15
C ALA A 216 -21.04 1.99 -0.87
N LEU A 217 -21.47 1.08 0.02
CA LEU A 217 -22.20 1.39 1.27
C LEU A 217 -23.46 2.26 1.09
N GLY A 218 -24.06 2.23 -0.10
CA GLY A 218 -25.22 3.05 -0.47
C GLY A 218 -24.89 4.48 -0.90
N PHE A 219 -23.61 4.86 -1.00
CA PHE A 219 -23.18 6.10 -1.63
C PHE A 219 -23.16 5.97 -3.16
N ASP A 220 -23.21 7.12 -3.83
CA ASP A 220 -22.90 7.22 -5.26
C ASP A 220 -21.45 6.74 -5.54
N PRO A 221 -21.20 5.95 -6.61
CA PRO A 221 -19.86 5.44 -6.93
C PRO A 221 -18.76 6.51 -7.10
N GLU A 222 -19.07 7.68 -7.64
CA GLU A 222 -18.08 8.74 -7.84
C GLU A 222 -17.75 9.43 -6.52
N PHE A 223 -18.77 9.75 -5.72
CA PHE A 223 -18.55 10.24 -4.35
C PHE A 223 -17.79 9.22 -3.50
N TYR A 224 -18.13 7.93 -3.59
CA TYR A 224 -17.45 6.86 -2.88
C TYR A 224 -15.97 6.79 -3.24
N MET A 225 -15.60 6.82 -4.53
CA MET A 225 -14.19 6.79 -4.95
C MET A 225 -13.41 8.01 -4.48
N ARG A 226 -14.03 9.20 -4.53
CA ARG A 226 -13.47 10.44 -3.99
C ARG A 226 -13.18 10.32 -2.49
N ALA A 227 -14.17 9.86 -1.71
CA ALA A 227 -14.05 9.65 -0.26
C ALA A 227 -13.03 8.55 0.10
N ALA A 228 -13.05 7.41 -0.59
CA ALA A 228 -12.13 6.30 -0.38
C ALA A 228 -10.67 6.73 -0.59
N GLY A 229 -10.38 7.45 -1.68
CA GLY A 229 -9.04 7.99 -1.91
C GLY A 229 -8.60 8.99 -0.84
N VAL A 230 -9.48 9.87 -0.35
CA VAL A 230 -9.11 10.83 0.73
C VAL A 230 -8.86 10.12 2.06
N ILE A 231 -9.68 9.12 2.40
CA ILE A 231 -9.50 8.31 3.61
C ILE A 231 -8.20 7.50 3.53
N GLU A 232 -7.94 6.84 2.40
CA GLU A 232 -6.71 6.06 2.20
C GLU A 232 -5.46 6.95 2.22
N PHE A 233 -5.48 8.10 1.54
CA PHE A 233 -4.37 9.05 1.56
C PHE A 233 -4.07 9.53 2.98
N ALA A 234 -5.11 9.84 3.77
CA ALA A 234 -4.96 10.31 5.14
C ALA A 234 -4.42 9.21 6.07
N LEU A 235 -4.87 7.97 5.92
CA LEU A 235 -4.35 6.84 6.68
C LEU A 235 -2.91 6.47 6.26
N ALA A 236 -2.59 6.58 4.98
CA ALA A 236 -1.24 6.38 4.44
C ALA A 236 -0.25 7.43 4.95
N PHE A 237 -0.60 8.72 4.87
CA PHE A 237 0.15 9.82 5.47
C PHE A 237 0.34 9.62 6.98
N SER A 238 -0.70 9.16 7.69
CA SER A 238 -0.65 8.89 9.13
C SER A 238 0.42 7.89 9.52
N LEU A 239 0.79 6.94 8.65
CA LEU A 239 1.89 6.00 8.89
C LEU A 239 3.24 6.72 9.12
N LEU A 240 3.40 7.95 8.63
CA LEU A 240 4.58 8.79 8.79
C LEU A 240 4.59 9.61 10.09
N TRP A 241 3.45 9.69 10.78
CA TRP A 241 3.20 10.64 11.88
C TRP A 241 3.55 10.07 13.27
N THR A 242 2.86 10.54 14.31
CA THR A 242 3.12 10.22 15.72
C THR A 242 2.73 8.76 16.09
N PRO A 243 3.34 8.18 17.14
CA PRO A 243 3.12 6.80 17.58
C PRO A 243 1.67 6.30 17.66
N LEU A 244 0.72 7.07 18.20
CA LEU A 244 -0.68 6.64 18.32
C LEU A 244 -1.37 6.72 16.96
N VAL A 245 -1.26 7.86 16.28
CA VAL A 245 -1.88 8.13 14.97
C VAL A 245 -1.47 7.07 13.94
N ARG A 246 -0.17 6.76 13.83
CA ARG A 246 0.31 5.75 12.86
C ARG A 246 -0.17 4.33 13.15
N ARG A 247 -0.33 3.97 14.43
CA ARG A 247 -0.78 2.63 14.84
C ARG A 247 -2.28 2.47 14.66
N CYS A 248 -3.07 3.49 15.02
CA CYS A 248 -4.50 3.52 14.70
C CYS A 248 -4.74 3.45 13.18
N ALA A 249 -4.00 4.23 12.39
CA ALA A 249 -4.11 4.19 10.94
C ALA A 249 -3.72 2.81 10.35
N ALA A 250 -2.65 2.19 10.86
CA ALA A 250 -2.27 0.85 10.44
C ALA A 250 -3.31 -0.22 10.83
N ILE A 251 -3.97 -0.11 11.98
CA ILE A 251 -5.12 -0.97 12.36
C ILE A 251 -6.27 -0.79 11.36
N MET A 252 -6.63 0.44 11.02
CA MET A 252 -7.72 0.73 10.08
C MET A 252 -7.40 0.19 8.68
N LEU A 253 -6.21 0.46 8.15
CA LEU A 253 -5.73 -0.08 6.86
C LEU A 253 -5.72 -1.61 6.87
N ALA A 254 -5.19 -2.25 7.92
CA ALA A 254 -5.19 -3.71 8.01
C ALA A 254 -6.61 -4.28 8.04
N GLY A 255 -7.53 -3.64 8.78
CA GLY A 255 -8.94 -4.00 8.79
C GLY A 255 -9.59 -3.91 7.41
N MET A 256 -9.32 -2.84 6.65
CA MET A 256 -9.83 -2.68 5.29
C MET A 256 -9.29 -3.75 4.34
N PHE A 257 -7.97 -3.97 4.28
CA PHE A 257 -7.37 -5.02 3.44
C PHE A 257 -7.86 -6.42 3.81
N ILE A 258 -7.95 -6.74 5.10
CA ILE A 258 -8.50 -8.03 5.56
C ILE A 258 -9.99 -8.16 5.21
N SER A 259 -10.76 -7.07 5.22
CA SER A 259 -12.17 -7.11 4.80
C SER A 259 -12.34 -7.36 3.29
N ALA A 260 -11.48 -6.75 2.45
CA ALA A 260 -11.46 -6.99 1.00
C ALA A 260 -11.16 -8.47 0.66
N CYS A 261 -10.28 -9.12 1.44
CA CYS A 261 -9.98 -10.54 1.30
C CYS A 261 -11.21 -11.45 1.47
N PHE A 262 -12.23 -11.06 2.24
CA PHE A 262 -13.48 -11.82 2.37
C PHE A 262 -14.43 -11.63 1.19
N GLU A 263 -14.39 -10.46 0.53
CA GLU A 263 -15.20 -10.19 -0.66
C GLU A 263 -14.62 -10.87 -1.90
N PHE A 264 -13.30 -10.76 -2.09
CA PHE A 264 -12.60 -11.10 -3.33
C PHE A 264 -11.77 -12.40 -3.24
N GLY A 265 -11.65 -12.99 -2.05
CA GLY A 265 -11.11 -14.32 -1.84
C GLY A 265 -9.62 -14.48 -2.17
N LYS A 266 -9.26 -15.62 -2.76
CA LYS A 266 -7.87 -16.11 -2.82
C LYS A 266 -6.87 -15.15 -3.48
N ILE A 267 -7.28 -14.41 -4.52
CA ILE A 267 -6.37 -13.54 -5.28
C ILE A 267 -6.01 -12.31 -4.46
N ASP A 268 -7.00 -11.75 -3.78
CA ASP A 268 -6.86 -10.61 -2.88
C ASP A 268 -6.02 -10.97 -1.63
N VAL A 269 -6.29 -12.13 -1.02
CA VAL A 269 -5.48 -12.69 0.09
C VAL A 269 -4.00 -12.79 -0.30
N ILE A 270 -3.69 -13.26 -1.51
CA ILE A 270 -2.31 -13.38 -1.98
C ILE A 270 -1.72 -11.98 -2.16
N GLY A 271 -2.34 -11.13 -2.97
CA GLY A 271 -1.79 -9.80 -3.28
C GLY A 271 -1.64 -8.87 -2.07
N HIS A 272 -2.57 -8.92 -1.11
CA HIS A 272 -2.50 -8.09 0.10
C HIS A 272 -1.66 -8.67 1.24
N SER A 273 -1.29 -9.95 1.20
CA SER A 273 -0.52 -10.58 2.28
C SER A 273 0.75 -9.80 2.67
N ALA A 274 1.51 -9.30 1.69
CA ALA A 274 2.71 -8.51 1.91
C ALA A 274 2.43 -7.18 2.64
N ILE A 275 1.40 -6.43 2.23
CA ILE A 275 1.07 -5.16 2.88
C ILE A 275 0.43 -5.37 4.25
N ILE A 276 -0.40 -6.41 4.42
CA ILE A 276 -0.98 -6.78 5.73
C ILE A 276 0.14 -7.13 6.73
N ALA A 277 1.20 -7.84 6.32
CA ALA A 277 2.35 -8.11 7.17
C ALA A 277 3.11 -6.83 7.58
N VAL A 278 3.31 -5.91 6.64
CA VAL A 278 3.93 -4.60 6.92
C VAL A 278 3.06 -3.79 7.89
N LEU A 279 1.74 -3.78 7.71
CA LEU A 279 0.80 -3.10 8.60
C LEU A 279 0.85 -3.72 10.01
N PHE A 280 0.90 -5.06 10.13
CA PHE A 280 1.11 -5.71 11.43
C PHE A 280 2.45 -5.32 12.10
N ALA A 281 3.53 -5.18 11.34
CA ALA A 281 4.80 -4.68 11.87
C ALA A 281 4.70 -3.22 12.38
N ILE A 282 3.91 -2.37 11.71
CA ILE A 282 3.66 -0.98 12.14
C ILE A 282 2.73 -0.93 13.36
N ILE A 283 1.67 -1.74 13.39
CA ILE A 283 0.76 -1.91 14.53
C ILE A 283 1.54 -2.35 15.77
N ALA A 284 2.57 -3.18 15.60
CA ALA A 284 3.40 -3.65 16.68
C ALA A 284 4.46 -2.66 17.17
N ASP A 285 4.90 -1.67 16.39
CA ASP A 285 6.01 -0.78 16.74
C ASP A 285 5.77 0.04 18.03
N ASP A 286 6.73 0.01 18.97
CA ASP A 286 6.75 0.79 20.22
C ASP A 286 7.69 1.99 20.17
N LYS A 287 8.27 2.35 19.00
CA LYS A 287 9.22 3.46 18.91
C LYS A 287 8.62 4.75 19.47
N VAL A 288 9.01 5.07 20.70
CA VAL A 288 8.74 6.34 21.36
C VAL A 288 9.48 7.39 20.56
N VAL A 289 8.73 8.23 19.86
CA VAL A 289 9.29 9.41 19.21
C VAL A 289 9.41 10.50 20.28
N THR A 290 10.60 11.09 20.39
CA THR A 290 10.85 12.23 21.27
C THR A 290 9.94 13.42 20.93
N VAL A 291 9.77 14.31 21.90
CA VAL A 291 8.74 15.38 21.91
C VAL A 291 8.78 16.29 20.67
N GLU A 292 9.89 16.36 19.94
CA GLU A 292 10.10 17.22 18.77
C GLU A 292 9.15 16.94 17.59
N ARG A 293 8.56 15.74 17.47
CA ARG A 293 7.46 15.50 16.50
C ARG A 293 6.05 15.84 17.04
N ARG A 294 5.91 16.25 18.30
CA ARG A 294 4.63 16.67 18.90
C ARG A 294 4.30 18.14 18.60
N ALA A 295 4.51 18.56 17.37
CA ALA A 295 4.10 19.87 16.86
C ALA A 295 2.84 19.65 16.00
N PRO A 296 1.62 19.62 16.57
CA PRO A 296 0.43 19.22 15.82
C PRO A 296 0.10 20.24 14.73
N TRP A 297 0.52 21.49 14.92
CA TRP A 297 0.44 22.58 13.94
C TRP A 297 1.29 22.34 12.68
N LEU A 298 2.25 21.40 12.68
CA LEU A 298 2.95 20.98 11.47
C LEU A 298 2.16 19.95 10.65
N LEU A 299 1.10 19.34 11.21
CA LEU A 299 0.30 18.35 10.49
C LEU A 299 -0.39 18.97 9.27
N PRO A 300 -1.12 20.10 9.36
CA PRO A 300 -1.77 20.70 8.19
C PRO A 300 -0.83 21.04 7.03
N PRO A 301 0.30 21.76 7.23
CA PRO A 301 1.21 22.04 6.12
C PRO A 301 1.94 20.80 5.62
N ALA A 302 2.26 19.82 6.48
CA ALA A 302 2.88 18.57 6.04
C ALA A 302 1.92 17.70 5.21
N PHE A 303 0.65 17.62 5.61
CA PHE A 303 -0.39 16.92 4.86
C PHE A 303 -0.62 17.59 3.50
N ALA A 304 -0.83 18.91 3.49
CA ALA A 304 -1.06 19.67 2.27
C ALA A 304 0.14 19.62 1.31
N ALA A 305 1.38 19.72 1.83
CA ALA A 305 2.59 19.56 1.03
C ALA A 305 2.73 18.14 0.47
N SER A 306 2.39 17.10 1.24
CA SER A 306 2.38 15.72 0.76
C SER A 306 1.33 15.54 -0.35
N LEU A 307 0.09 15.99 -0.14
CA LEU A 307 -0.98 15.90 -1.13
C LEU A 307 -0.61 16.62 -2.44
N ALA A 308 -0.13 17.86 -2.34
CA ALA A 308 0.32 18.64 -3.50
C ALA A 308 1.52 17.97 -4.20
N ALA A 309 2.48 17.40 -3.47
CA ALA A 309 3.62 16.72 -4.06
C ALA A 309 3.19 15.43 -4.79
N TYR A 310 2.29 14.61 -4.23
CA TYR A 310 1.81 13.40 -4.90
C TYR A 310 0.98 13.72 -6.13
N LEU A 311 0.04 14.67 -6.05
CA LEU A 311 -0.70 15.14 -7.23
C LEU A 311 0.24 15.68 -8.32
N MET A 312 1.20 16.53 -7.95
CA MET A 312 2.18 17.07 -8.90
C MET A 312 3.04 16.00 -9.54
N ILE A 313 3.64 15.09 -8.76
CA ILE A 313 4.50 14.02 -9.27
C ILE A 313 3.69 13.09 -10.17
N TYR A 314 2.48 12.68 -9.76
CA TYR A 314 1.61 11.81 -10.54
C TYR A 314 1.26 12.45 -11.89
N TYR A 315 0.60 13.61 -11.88
CA TYR A 315 0.11 14.25 -13.11
C TYR A 315 1.25 14.73 -14.02
N ALA A 316 2.33 15.29 -13.47
CA ALA A 316 3.45 15.75 -14.29
C ALA A 316 4.26 14.59 -14.90
N SER A 317 4.45 13.48 -14.17
CA SER A 317 5.10 12.30 -14.75
C SER A 317 4.21 11.58 -15.76
N HIS A 318 2.89 11.55 -15.54
CA HIS A 318 1.93 11.04 -16.53
C HIS A 318 1.96 11.87 -17.82
N ALA A 319 1.89 13.20 -17.71
CA ALA A 319 1.98 14.12 -18.84
C ALA A 319 3.33 14.01 -19.58
N LEU A 320 4.44 13.83 -18.86
CA LEU A 320 5.77 13.66 -19.46
C LEU A 320 5.91 12.33 -20.22
N LEU A 321 5.39 11.22 -19.66
CA LEU A 321 5.55 9.88 -20.22
C LEU A 321 4.54 9.57 -21.33
N PHE A 322 3.28 9.99 -21.16
CA PHE A 322 2.17 9.62 -22.03
C PHE A 322 1.59 10.80 -22.85
N LYS A 323 2.10 12.02 -22.67
CA LYS A 323 1.68 13.26 -23.37
C LYS A 323 0.22 13.66 -23.11
N THR A 324 -0.28 13.32 -21.93
CA THR A 324 -1.63 13.69 -21.45
C THR A 324 -1.71 15.14 -20.99
N ALA A 325 -2.93 15.66 -20.93
CA ALA A 325 -3.23 16.92 -20.25
C ALA A 325 -3.23 16.74 -18.72
N ILE A 326 -3.10 17.86 -18.00
CA ILE A 326 -3.15 17.94 -16.52
C ILE A 326 -4.46 18.62 -16.05
N LEU A 327 -4.98 19.51 -16.89
CA LEU A 327 -6.25 20.24 -16.84
C LEU A 327 -7.01 20.02 -18.16
#